data_AF-A0A151H5K3-F1
#
_entry.id   AF-A0A151H5K3-F1
#
_cell.length_a   1.000
_cell.length_b   1.000
_cell.length_c   1.000
_cell.angle_alpha   90.00
_cell.angle_beta   90.00
_cell.angle_gamma   90.00
#
_symmetry.space_group_name_H-M   'P 1'
#
loop_
_entity.id
_entity.type
_entity.pdbx_description
1 polymer ?
#
loop_
_entity_poly.entity_id
_entity_poly.type
_entity_poly.pdbx_seq_one_letter_code
_entity_poly.pdbx_strand_id
1 'polypeptide(L)'
;CFRVEKYLRSHKQSKHMILVLNKIDLIPSQVARIWVRRFSKELPTLPFQAKKQEKAAGRLQLFQLLRQYVQLMSDRKHVSVGFIGYPNVGKSSIINALRSKQVCRAAPIPGETRVWQYVALTKRLYLIDCPGIVPASASISDSLR
;
A
#
# COMPACT_ATOMS: atom_id res chain seq x y z
N CYS A 1 0.04 9.30 -6.14
CA CYS A 1 -0.20 10.63 -5.56
C CYS A 1 1.13 11.36 -5.35
N PHE A 2 1.65 12.01 -6.40
CA PHE A 2 2.96 12.68 -6.36
C PHE A 2 3.07 13.73 -5.24
N ARG A 3 2.00 14.49 -4.98
CA ARG A 3 1.98 15.50 -3.91
C ARG A 3 2.23 14.92 -2.51
N VAL A 4 1.63 13.76 -2.20
CA VAL A 4 1.81 13.09 -0.91
C VAL A 4 3.24 12.58 -0.80
N GLU A 5 3.78 11.99 -1.86
CA GLU A 5 5.16 11.54 -1.90
C GLU A 5 6.15 12.71 -1.71
N LYS A 6 5.99 13.78 -2.48
CA LYS A 6 6.82 15.00 -2.37
C LYS A 6 6.78 15.57 -0.95
N TYR A 7 5.61 15.62 -0.33
CA TYR A 7 5.45 16.06 1.05
C TYR A 7 6.18 15.16 2.04
N LEU A 8 6.04 13.84 1.92
CA LEU A 8 6.72 12.87 2.80
C LEU A 8 8.24 12.93 2.65
N ARG A 9 8.76 13.02 1.43
CA ARG A 9 10.20 13.13 1.17
C ARG A 9 10.81 14.42 1.73
N SER A 10 10.09 15.53 1.65
CA SER A 10 10.59 16.84 2.10
C SER A 10 10.43 17.07 3.61
N HIS A 11 9.33 16.62 4.22
CA HIS A 11 9.00 16.96 5.61
C HIS A 11 9.11 15.79 6.59
N LYS A 12 9.24 14.54 6.11
CA LYS A 12 9.23 13.32 6.93
C LYS A 12 10.27 12.30 6.45
N GLN A 13 11.54 12.71 6.41
CA GLN A 13 12.66 11.88 5.94
C GLN A 13 12.85 10.57 6.74
N SER A 14 12.38 10.51 8.00
CA SER A 14 12.42 9.30 8.82
C SER A 14 11.39 8.23 8.40
N LYS A 15 10.47 8.54 7.49
CA LYS A 15 9.45 7.59 7.02
C LYS A 15 9.94 6.89 5.75
N HIS A 16 9.92 5.55 5.79
CA HIS A 16 10.19 4.75 4.61
C HIS A 16 8.95 4.63 3.73
N MET A 17 9.16 4.63 2.42
CA MET A 17 8.11 4.52 1.42
C MET A 17 8.32 3.28 0.56
N ILE A 18 7.24 2.52 0.35
CA ILE A 18 7.19 1.34 -0.51
C ILE A 18 6.01 1.54 -1.45
N LEU A 19 6.20 1.27 -2.73
CA LEU A 19 5.11 1.26 -3.71
C LEU A 19 4.54 -0.15 -3.84
N VAL A 20 3.22 -0.28 -3.76
CA VAL A 20 2.52 -1.54 -3.99
C VAL A 20 1.64 -1.39 -5.22
N LEU A 21 1.99 -2.09 -6.30
CA LEU A 21 1.21 -2.13 -7.53
C LEU A 21 0.14 -3.21 -7.39
N ASN A 22 -1.07 -2.82 -7.00
CA ASN A 22 -2.18 -3.75 -6.79
C ASN A 22 -2.99 -3.98 -8.08
N LYS A 23 -3.78 -5.07 -8.10
CA LYS A 23 -4.63 -5.50 -9.23
C LYS A 23 -3.84 -5.91 -10.47
N ILE A 24 -2.67 -6.52 -10.27
CA ILE A 24 -1.80 -7.00 -11.35
C ILE A 24 -2.45 -8.08 -12.23
N ASP A 25 -3.55 -8.66 -11.78
CA ASP A 25 -4.35 -9.64 -12.48
C ASP A 25 -5.25 -9.07 -13.58
N LEU A 26 -5.43 -7.76 -13.60
CA LEU A 26 -6.15 -7.06 -14.66
C LEU A 26 -5.28 -6.78 -15.89
N ILE A 27 -3.98 -7.10 -15.81
CA ILE A 27 -3.01 -6.84 -16.88
C ILE A 27 -2.16 -8.08 -17.17
N PRO A 28 -1.60 -8.23 -18.37
CA PRO A 28 -0.66 -9.30 -18.66
C PRO A 28 0.58 -9.25 -17.76
N SER A 29 1.11 -10.42 -17.40
CA SER A 29 2.28 -10.54 -16.50
C SER A 29 3.54 -9.84 -17.03
N GLN A 30 3.69 -9.71 -18.35
CA GLN A 30 4.75 -8.94 -18.97
C GLN A 30 4.62 -7.44 -18.68
N VAL A 31 3.41 -6.90 -18.80
CA VAL A 31 3.11 -5.48 -18.54
C VAL A 31 3.33 -5.16 -17.07
N ALA A 32 2.87 -6.04 -16.16
CA ALA A 32 3.12 -5.88 -14.73
C ALA A 32 4.63 -5.79 -14.40
N ARG A 33 5.45 -6.65 -15.02
CA ARG A 33 6.91 -6.62 -14.84
C ARG A 33 7.55 -5.33 -15.35
N ILE A 34 7.09 -4.79 -16.48
CA ILE A 34 7.58 -3.52 -17.02
C ILE A 34 7.29 -2.39 -16.02
N TRP A 35 6.07 -2.30 -15.49
CA TRP A 35 5.71 -1.29 -14.49
C TRP A 35 6.50 -1.41 -13.20
N VAL A 36 6.67 -2.63 -12.68
CA VAL A 36 7.52 -2.86 -11.50
C VAL A 36 8.95 -2.37 -11.76
N ARG A 37 9.56 -2.73 -12.90
CA ARG A 37 10.91 -2.26 -13.26
C ARG A 37 10.98 -0.73 -13.38
N ARG A 38 9.97 -0.09 -13.96
CA ARG A 38 9.92 1.36 -14.13
C ARG A 38 9.86 2.09 -12.80
N PHE A 39 9.01 1.65 -11.88
CA PHE A 39 8.82 2.31 -10.58
C PHE A 39 9.92 1.94 -9.56
N SER A 40 10.52 0.76 -9.68
CA SER A 40 11.67 0.35 -8.85
C SER A 40 12.91 1.25 -9.00
N LYS A 41 12.96 2.12 -10.02
CA LYS A 41 13.99 3.16 -10.16
C LYS A 41 13.87 4.27 -9.11
N GLU A 42 12.67 4.50 -8.58
CA GLU A 42 12.36 5.64 -7.70
C GLU A 42 12.01 5.20 -6.28
N LEU A 43 11.31 4.07 -6.14
CA LEU A 43 10.87 3.49 -4.87
C LEU A 43 10.86 1.96 -4.93
N PRO A 44 11.19 1.26 -3.81
CA PRO A 44 10.97 -0.18 -3.71
C PRO A 44 9.53 -0.52 -4.08
N THR A 45 9.35 -1.28 -5.16
CA THR A 45 8.03 -1.56 -5.74
C THR A 45 7.71 -3.05 -5.71
N LEU A 46 6.55 -3.41 -5.20
CA LEU A 46 6.06 -4.79 -5.16
C LEU A 46 4.77 -4.95 -5.97
N PRO A 47 4.68 -5.95 -6.88
CA PRO A 47 3.42 -6.34 -7.48
C PRO A 47 2.56 -7.08 -6.46
N PHE A 48 1.26 -6.81 -6.46
CA PHE A 48 0.32 -7.41 -5.52
C PHE A 48 -1.01 -7.75 -6.18
N GLN A 49 -1.57 -8.89 -5.79
CA GLN A 49 -2.92 -9.29 -6.14
C GLN A 49 -3.73 -9.56 -4.88
N ALA A 50 -4.55 -8.59 -4.48
CA ALA A 50 -5.47 -8.74 -3.36
C ALA A 50 -6.69 -9.60 -3.75
N LYS A 51 -6.65 -10.89 -3.43
CA LYS A 51 -7.79 -11.81 -3.53
C LYS A 51 -8.40 -12.08 -2.15
N LYS A 52 -9.68 -12.49 -2.13
CA LYS A 52 -10.27 -13.08 -0.91
C LYS A 52 -9.54 -14.40 -0.64
N GLN A 53 -9.08 -14.61 0.61
CA GLN A 53 -8.35 -15.80 1.11
C GLN A 53 -6.87 -15.94 0.64
N GLU A 54 -6.22 -17.04 1.03
CA GLU A 54 -4.76 -17.28 1.01
C GLU A 54 -4.06 -17.26 -0.36
N LYS A 55 -4.81 -17.10 -1.46
CA LYS A 55 -4.28 -17.09 -2.85
C LYS A 55 -3.81 -15.71 -3.32
N ALA A 56 -3.49 -14.80 -2.41
CA ALA A 56 -3.00 -13.47 -2.76
C ALA A 56 -1.53 -13.51 -3.21
N ALA A 57 -1.26 -13.19 -4.48
CA ALA A 57 0.10 -13.06 -4.99
C ALA A 57 0.79 -11.81 -4.39
N GLY A 58 2.07 -11.94 -4.05
CA GLY A 58 2.86 -10.86 -3.42
C GLY A 58 2.67 -10.72 -1.90
N ARG A 59 1.75 -11.48 -1.28
CA ARG A 59 1.51 -11.46 0.18
C ARG A 59 2.77 -11.75 0.99
N LEU A 60 3.44 -12.85 0.66
CA LEU A 60 4.64 -13.29 1.38
C LEU A 60 5.79 -12.28 1.22
N GLN A 61 6.00 -11.78 0.01
CA GLN A 61 7.03 -10.80 -0.31
C GLN A 61 6.81 -9.49 0.47
N LEU A 62 5.56 -8.98 0.49
CA LEU A 62 5.22 -7.79 1.26
C LEU A 62 5.41 -8.04 2.76
N PHE A 63 4.96 -9.20 3.29
CA PHE A 63 5.15 -9.54 4.69
C PHE A 63 6.63 -9.62 5.09
N GLN A 64 7.45 -10.26 4.26
CA GLN A 64 8.90 -10.36 4.49
C GLN A 64 9.57 -8.98 4.48
N LEU A 65 9.21 -8.12 3.53
CA LEU A 65 9.72 -6.75 3.47
C LEU A 65 9.34 -5.96 4.73
N LEU A 66 8.06 -6.00 5.14
CA LEU A 66 7.62 -5.34 6.37
C LEU A 66 8.35 -5.88 7.61
N ARG A 67 8.59 -7.18 7.68
CA ARG A 67 9.36 -7.80 8.77
C ARG A 67 10.82 -7.32 8.80
N GLN A 68 11.46 -7.14 7.64
CA GLN A 68 12.81 -6.56 7.58
C GLN A 68 12.82 -5.13 8.13
N TYR A 69 11.84 -4.30 7.78
CA TYR A 69 11.73 -2.95 8.35
C TYR A 69 11.51 -2.97 9.87
N VAL A 70 10.69 -3.89 10.38
CA VAL A 70 10.50 -4.06 11.83
C VAL A 70 11.81 -4.45 12.54
N GLN A 71 12.66 -5.26 11.89
CA GLN A 71 13.97 -5.63 12.43
C GLN A 71 14.96 -4.46 12.40
N LEU A 72 14.93 -3.63 11.34
CA LEU A 72 15.75 -2.43 11.25
C LEU A 72 15.36 -1.38 12.30
N MET A 73 14.08 -1.30 12.66
CA MET A 73 13.56 -0.42 13.72
C MET A 73 13.46 -1.16 15.07
N SER A 74 14.53 -1.86 15.45
CA SER A 74 14.54 -2.70 16.66
C SER A 74 14.34 -1.89 17.94
N ASP A 75 14.75 -0.62 17.94
CA ASP A 75 14.58 0.39 19.01
C ASP A 75 13.11 0.72 19.30
N ARG A 76 12.22 0.54 18.32
CA ARG A 76 10.80 0.87 18.46
C ARG A 76 10.00 -0.30 19.01
N LYS A 77 9.27 -0.09 20.10
CA LYS A 77 8.34 -1.11 20.66
C LYS A 77 7.29 -1.54 19.64
N HIS A 78 6.73 -0.59 18.89
CA HIS A 78 5.73 -0.82 17.87
C HIS A 78 6.08 -0.06 16.58
N VAL A 79 5.82 -0.71 15.44
CA VAL A 79 5.97 -0.16 14.09
C VAL A 79 4.60 -0.11 13.44
N SER A 80 4.25 1.05 12.90
CA SER A 80 2.96 1.29 12.24
C SER A 80 3.17 1.56 10.75
N VAL A 81 2.40 0.86 9.91
CA VAL A 81 2.46 0.95 8.45
C VAL A 81 1.15 1.50 7.93
N GLY A 82 1.17 2.69 7.36
CA GLY A 82 -0.02 3.31 6.76
C GLY A 82 -0.18 2.99 5.28
N PHE A 83 -1.38 2.60 4.88
CA PHE A 83 -1.73 2.40 3.47
C PHE A 83 -2.36 3.68 2.92
N ILE A 84 -1.68 4.31 1.96
CA ILE A 84 -2.12 5.57 1.36
C ILE A 84 -2.31 5.39 -0.15
N GLY A 85 -3.40 5.94 -0.69
CA GLY A 85 -3.68 5.88 -2.13
C GLY A 85 -5.09 6.36 -2.45
N TYR A 86 -5.42 6.34 -3.74
CA TYR A 86 -6.74 6.73 -4.23
C TYR A 86 -7.86 5.84 -3.65
N PRO A 87 -9.12 6.29 -3.69
CA PRO A 87 -10.28 5.42 -3.47
C PRO A 87 -10.23 4.18 -4.38
N ASN A 88 -10.79 3.06 -3.92
CA ASN A 88 -10.96 1.81 -4.70
C ASN A 88 -9.70 1.12 -5.27
N VAL A 89 -8.48 1.58 -4.93
CA VAL A 89 -7.23 0.88 -5.31
C VAL A 89 -7.02 -0.44 -4.57
N GLY A 90 -7.82 -0.73 -3.54
CA GLY A 90 -7.76 -1.99 -2.80
C GLY A 90 -6.90 -1.97 -1.53
N LYS A 91 -6.74 -0.81 -0.88
CA LYS A 91 -5.99 -0.65 0.39
C LYS A 91 -6.47 -1.64 1.46
N SER A 92 -7.75 -1.60 1.78
CA SER A 92 -8.41 -2.50 2.74
C SER A 92 -8.33 -3.98 2.32
N SER A 93 -8.38 -4.26 1.00
CA SER A 93 -8.22 -5.61 0.48
C SER A 93 -6.80 -6.16 0.69
N ILE A 94 -5.77 -5.33 0.56
CA ILE A 94 -4.38 -5.71 0.85
C ILE A 94 -4.21 -6.02 2.34
N ILE A 95 -4.80 -5.20 3.22
CA ILE A 95 -4.76 -5.43 4.67
C ILE A 95 -5.44 -6.76 5.03
N ASN A 96 -6.62 -7.02 4.46
CA ASN A 96 -7.33 -8.29 4.64
C ASN A 96 -6.50 -9.48 4.12
N ALA A 97 -5.83 -9.33 2.98
CA ALA A 97 -4.94 -10.36 2.43
C ALA A 97 -3.73 -10.62 3.34
N LEU A 98 -3.12 -9.57 3.92
CA LEU A 98 -2.02 -9.73 4.89
C LEU A 98 -2.47 -10.41 6.19
N ARG A 99 -3.70 -10.13 6.65
CA ARG A 99 -4.29 -10.75 7.84
C ARG A 99 -4.85 -12.15 7.61
N SER A 100 -4.97 -12.60 6.35
CA SER A 100 -5.70 -13.82 5.98
C SER A 100 -7.12 -13.89 6.56
N LYS A 101 -7.73 -12.74 6.87
CA LYS A 101 -9.05 -12.61 7.49
C LYS A 101 -9.69 -11.31 7.02
N GLN A 102 -11.02 -11.29 6.89
CA GLN A 102 -11.74 -10.03 6.69
C GLN A 102 -11.79 -9.24 7.99
N VAL A 103 -10.96 -8.19 8.08
CA VAL A 103 -10.91 -7.26 9.22
C VAL A 103 -11.45 -5.89 8.81
N CYS A 104 -11.07 -5.42 7.62
CA CYS A 104 -11.53 -4.17 7.04
C CYS A 104 -12.73 -4.44 6.11
N ARG A 105 -13.74 -3.58 6.13
CA ARG A 105 -14.81 -3.61 5.13
C ARG A 105 -14.23 -3.20 3.76
N ALA A 106 -14.49 -4.00 2.73
CA ALA A 106 -14.05 -3.72 1.38
C ALA A 106 -15.22 -3.97 0.41
N ALA A 107 -15.65 -2.92 -0.28
CA ALA A 107 -16.70 -2.97 -1.30
C ALA A 107 -16.21 -2.27 -2.58
N PRO A 108 -16.86 -2.52 -3.74
CA PRO A 108 -16.51 -1.86 -5.01
C PRO A 108 -16.91 -0.38 -5.06
N ILE A 109 -17.62 0.13 -4.05
CA ILE A 109 -18.12 1.50 -3.98
C ILE A 109 -17.06 2.40 -3.32
N PRO A 110 -16.77 3.61 -3.85
CA PRO A 110 -15.90 4.57 -3.18
C PRO A 110 -16.47 4.98 -1.81
N GLY A 111 -15.58 5.23 -0.82
CA GLY A 111 -15.99 5.79 0.48
C GLY A 111 -16.35 4.77 1.56
N GLU A 112 -16.07 3.48 1.33
CA GLU A 112 -16.27 2.44 2.36
C GLU A 112 -15.44 2.68 3.63
N THR A 113 -14.14 2.97 3.47
CA THR A 113 -13.29 3.38 4.59
C THR A 113 -13.52 4.86 4.88
N ARG A 114 -14.40 5.16 5.83
CA ARG A 114 -14.73 6.54 6.26
C ARG A 114 -13.79 7.09 7.32
N VAL A 115 -13.26 6.22 8.17
CA VAL A 115 -12.39 6.57 9.30
C VAL A 115 -11.16 5.68 9.24
N TRP A 116 -10.01 6.19 9.71
CA TRP A 116 -8.83 5.36 9.84
C TRP A 116 -9.03 4.23 10.85
N GLN A 117 -8.33 3.12 10.68
CA GLN A 117 -8.43 1.99 11.61
C GLN A 117 -7.08 1.31 11.79
N TYR A 118 -6.79 0.90 13.02
CA TYR A 118 -5.59 0.16 13.38
C TYR A 118 -5.88 -1.35 13.33
N VAL A 119 -5.03 -2.09 12.62
CA VAL A 119 -5.11 -3.54 12.49
C VAL A 119 -3.79 -4.15 12.90
N ALA A 120 -3.77 -4.89 14.02
CA ALA A 120 -2.57 -5.59 14.46
C ALA A 120 -2.26 -6.77 13.51
N LEU A 121 -1.08 -6.75 12.87
CA LEU A 121 -0.59 -7.87 12.06
C LEU A 121 0.24 -8.85 12.90
N THR A 122 1.09 -8.33 13.77
CA THR A 122 1.84 -9.06 14.81
C THR A 122 1.89 -8.22 16.09
N LYS A 123 2.44 -8.75 17.19
CA LYS A 123 2.61 -8.00 18.46
C LYS A 123 3.35 -6.66 18.31
N ARG A 124 4.25 -6.54 17.32
CA ARG A 124 5.05 -5.32 17.08
C ARG A 124 4.65 -4.55 15.82
N LEU A 125 3.77 -5.07 14.97
CA LEU A 125 3.48 -4.51 13.66
C LEU A 125 1.98 -4.22 13.51
N TYR A 126 1.66 -2.95 13.32
CA TYR A 126 0.30 -2.45 13.11
C TYR A 126 0.16 -1.92 11.68
N LEU A 127 -0.98 -2.21 11.07
CA LEU A 127 -1.38 -1.67 9.78
C LEU A 127 -2.44 -0.60 10.02
N ILE A 128 -2.35 0.51 9.28
CA ILE A 128 -3.33 1.59 9.33
C ILE A 128 -4.03 1.64 7.97
N ASP A 129 -5.32 1.36 7.97
CA ASP A 129 -6.18 1.59 6.79
C ASP A 129 -6.62 3.05 6.80
N CYS A 130 -6.28 3.80 5.76
CA CYS A 130 -6.66 5.20 5.61
C CYS A 130 -7.77 5.35 4.57
N PRO A 131 -8.66 6.35 4.71
CA PRO A 131 -9.58 6.72 3.65
C PRO A 131 -8.82 7.05 2.35
N GLY A 132 -9.50 6.89 1.21
CA GLY A 132 -8.92 7.25 -0.08
C GLY A 132 -8.66 8.75 -0.17
N ILE A 133 -7.46 9.14 -0.62
CA ILE A 133 -7.11 10.55 -0.81
C ILE A 133 -7.22 10.90 -2.30
N VAL A 134 -7.97 11.95 -2.61
CA VAL A 134 -8.04 12.54 -3.95
C VAL A 134 -7.40 13.93 -3.86
N PRO A 135 -6.19 14.14 -4.41
CA PRO A 135 -5.59 15.47 -4.45
C PRO A 135 -6.47 16.42 -5.29
N ALA A 136 -6.68 17.65 -4.81
CA ALA A 136 -7.54 18.65 -5.45
C ALA A 136 -7.10 19.06 -6.88
N SER A 137 -5.91 18.66 -7.33
CA SER A 137 -5.35 19.00 -8.64
C SER A 137 -5.71 18.02 -9.76
N ALA A 138 -6.74 17.17 -9.60
CA ALA A 138 -7.19 16.25 -10.65
C ALA A 138 -7.83 16.95 -11.88
N SER A 139 -7.69 18.28 -12.00
CA SER A 139 -7.97 19.02 -13.23
C SER A 139 -6.78 18.93 -14.20
N ILE A 140 -6.80 17.90 -15.06
CA ILE A 140 -6.32 17.85 -16.46
C ILE A 140 -4.81 18.10 -16.78
N SER A 141 -3.98 18.69 -15.93
CA SER A 141 -2.62 19.12 -16.35
C SER A 141 -1.43 18.22 -15.98
N ASP A 142 -1.62 17.07 -15.32
CA ASP A 142 -0.50 16.19 -14.90
C ASP A 142 -0.19 15.07 -15.91
N SER A 143 -0.85 15.05 -17.08
CA SER A 143 -0.67 14.02 -18.13
C SER A 143 0.53 14.26 -19.07
N LEU A 144 1.33 15.31 -18.82
CA LEU A 144 2.51 15.66 -19.62
C LEU A 144 3.68 15.95 -18.69
N ARG A 145 4.32 14.91 -18.15
CA ARG A 145 5.72 14.91 -17.68
C ARG A 145 6.22 13.50 -17.44
#